data_AF-A0A6A3BPY4-F1
#
_entry.id   AF-A0A6A3BPY4-F1
#
_cell.length_a   1.000
_cell.length_b   1.000
_cell.length_c   1.000
_cell.angle_alpha   90.00
_cell.angle_beta   90.00
_cell.angle_gamma   90.00
#
_symmetry.space_group_name_H-M   'P 1'
#
loop_
_entity.id
_entity.type
_entity.pdbx_description
1 polymer ?
#
loop_
_entity_poly.entity_id
_entity_poly.type
_entity_poly.pdbx_seq_one_letter_code
_entity_poly.pdbx_strand_id
1 'polypeptide(L)'
;MAESLNKYQILYCHMPEDKQDGNKAVAENLDDLVSFGRLSLSNPDLPKRFELNARLTKHNRSTYCLPDPAVGYTDYPFLEDTA
;
A
#
# COMPACT_ATOMS: atom_id res chain seq x y z
N MET A 1 1.92 7.61 18.94
CA MET A 1 0.73 8.40 18.53
C MET A 1 -0.53 7.55 18.61
N ALA A 2 -0.57 6.38 17.96
CA ALA A 2 -1.68 5.42 18.05
C ALA A 2 -2.08 5.12 19.51
N GLU A 3 -1.13 4.71 20.36
CA GLU A 3 -1.39 4.47 21.79
C GLU A 3 -2.07 5.65 22.52
N SER A 4 -1.67 6.88 22.20
CA SER A 4 -2.23 8.09 22.83
C SER A 4 -3.65 8.39 22.36
N LEU A 5 -4.06 7.86 21.20
CA LEU A 5 -5.38 8.02 20.59
C LEU A 5 -6.35 6.90 20.99
N ASN A 6 -5.84 5.73 21.37
CA ASN A 6 -6.65 4.57 21.81
C ASN A 6 -7.60 4.91 22.97
N LYS A 7 -7.20 5.79 23.89
CA LYS A 7 -8.05 6.26 25.01
C LYS A 7 -9.31 7.00 24.56
N TYR A 8 -9.35 7.47 23.31
CA TYR A 8 -10.49 8.14 22.69
C TYR A 8 -11.25 7.23 21.72
N GLN A 9 -10.92 5.94 21.66
CA GLN A 9 -11.49 4.99 20.69
C GLN A 9 -11.30 5.42 19.22
N ILE A 10 -10.23 6.19 18.95
CA ILE A 10 -9.88 6.61 17.60
C ILE A 10 -8.93 5.55 17.03
N LEU A 11 -9.38 4.88 15.97
CA LEU A 11 -8.53 3.98 15.20
C LEU A 11 -7.60 4.80 14.31
N TYR A 12 -6.29 4.68 14.53
CA TYR A 12 -5.27 5.24 13.66
C TYR A 12 -4.79 4.15 12.68
N CYS A 13 -4.45 4.56 11.45
CA CYS A 13 -3.95 3.66 10.44
C CYS A 13 -2.54 4.10 10.05
N HIS A 14 -1.57 3.20 10.17
CA HIS A 14 -0.21 3.46 9.73
C HIS A 14 -0.13 3.47 8.20
N MET A 15 0.72 4.35 7.66
CA MET A 15 0.97 4.50 6.22
C MET A 15 2.43 4.15 5.88
N PRO A 16 2.81 2.86 5.96
CA PRO A 16 4.18 2.42 5.76
C PRO A 16 4.65 2.56 4.32
N GLU A 17 5.97 2.57 4.15
CA GLU A 17 6.58 2.68 2.82
C GLU A 17 6.61 1.34 2.08
N ASP A 18 6.74 0.22 2.80
CA ASP A 18 6.87 -1.11 2.23
C ASP A 18 6.27 -2.22 3.12
N LYS A 19 6.33 -3.46 2.62
CA LYS A 19 5.79 -4.64 3.30
C LYS A 19 6.44 -4.86 4.68
N GLN A 20 7.74 -4.62 4.81
CA GLN A 20 8.48 -4.91 6.05
C GLN A 20 8.06 -3.94 7.15
N ASP A 21 7.94 -2.66 6.81
CA ASP A 21 7.47 -1.62 7.71
C ASP A 21 6.02 -1.87 8.15
N GLY A 22 5.14 -2.26 7.22
CA GLY A 22 3.77 -2.65 7.54
C GLY A 22 3.68 -3.89 8.43
N ASN A 23 4.47 -4.93 8.14
CA ASN A 23 4.52 -6.13 8.99
C ASN A 23 5.00 -5.80 10.41
N LYS A 24 5.97 -4.90 10.53
CA LYS A 24 6.50 -4.48 11.83
C LYS A 24 5.45 -3.72 12.65
N ALA A 25 4.70 -2.81 12.02
CA ALA A 25 3.63 -2.05 12.69
C ALA A 25 2.58 -2.98 13.32
N VAL A 26 2.18 -4.04 12.60
CA VAL A 26 1.24 -5.05 13.13
C VAL A 26 1.89 -5.92 14.20
N ALA A 27 3.11 -6.42 13.96
CA ALA A 27 3.79 -7.33 14.89
C ALA A 27 4.11 -6.70 16.26
N GLU A 28 4.36 -5.39 16.28
CA GLU A 28 4.63 -4.64 17.52
C GLU A 28 3.34 -4.20 18.23
N ASN A 29 2.16 -4.65 17.77
CA ASN A 29 0.83 -4.23 18.26
C ASN A 29 0.66 -2.70 18.27
N LEU A 30 1.32 -2.00 17.35
CA LEU A 30 1.20 -0.55 17.24
C LEU A 30 -0.12 -0.16 16.57
N ASP A 31 -0.57 -0.96 15.61
CA ASP A 31 -1.75 -0.70 14.80
C ASP A 31 -2.45 -2.01 14.40
N ASP A 32 -3.79 -2.03 14.45
CA ASP A 32 -4.62 -3.16 14.00
C ASP A 32 -4.73 -3.24 12.47
N LEU A 33 -4.52 -2.10 11.79
CA LEU A 33 -4.65 -1.96 10.35
C LEU A 33 -3.55 -1.09 9.76
N VAL A 34 -3.17 -1.44 8.54
CA VAL A 34 -2.16 -0.75 7.74
C VAL A 34 -2.75 -0.42 6.37
N SER A 35 -2.49 0.79 5.88
CA SER A 35 -2.97 1.25 4.57
C SER A 35 -1.81 1.64 3.68
N PHE A 36 -1.87 1.17 2.42
CA PHE A 36 -0.86 1.44 1.42
C PHE A 36 -1.48 2.27 0.29
N GLY A 37 -1.09 3.54 0.15
CA GLY A 37 -1.56 4.39 -0.95
C GLY A 37 -0.78 4.15 -2.24
N ARG A 38 0.48 4.58 -2.25
CA ARG A 38 1.36 4.56 -3.43
C ARG A 38 1.54 3.15 -4.02
N LEU A 39 1.70 2.15 -3.17
CA LEU A 39 1.89 0.76 -3.63
C LEU A 39 0.61 0.19 -4.24
N SER A 40 -0.57 0.48 -3.67
CA SER A 40 -1.85 0.00 -4.21
C SER A 40 -2.20 0.65 -5.54
N LEU A 41 -1.76 1.90 -5.75
CA LEU A 41 -1.94 2.58 -7.05
C LEU A 41 -1.19 1.85 -8.18
N SER A 42 0.07 1.44 -7.95
CA SER A 42 0.89 0.82 -9.00
C SER A 42 0.85 -0.71 -9.03
N ASN A 43 0.18 -1.34 -8.07
CA ASN A 43 0.07 -2.79 -7.95
C ASN A 43 -1.40 -3.12 -7.64
N PRO A 44 -2.26 -3.31 -8.66
CA PRO A 44 -3.69 -3.56 -8.44
C PRO A 44 -3.96 -4.83 -7.62
N ASP A 45 -3.00 -5.75 -7.61
CA ASP A 45 -2.97 -7.02 -6.89
C ASP A 45 -1.98 -7.03 -5.71
N LEU A 46 -1.73 -5.86 -5.10
CA LEU A 46 -0.76 -5.70 -4.00
C LEU A 46 -0.87 -6.77 -2.89
N PRO A 47 -2.08 -7.14 -2.38
CA PRO A 47 -2.17 -8.18 -1.36
C PRO A 47 -1.58 -9.51 -1.82
N LYS A 48 -1.83 -9.90 -3.07
CA LYS A 48 -1.30 -11.15 -3.64
C LYS A 48 0.22 -11.09 -3.82
N ARG A 49 0.73 -9.93 -4.26
CA ARG A 49 2.18 -9.71 -4.36
C ARG A 49 2.86 -9.79 -3.00
N PHE A 50 2.24 -9.26 -1.95
CA PHE A 50 2.75 -9.42 -0.59
C PHE A 50 2.71 -10.87 -0.13
N GLU A 51 1.61 -11.59 -0.33
CA GLU A 51 1.49 -13.01 0.03
C GLU A 51 2.63 -13.84 -0.60
N LEU A 52 2.89 -13.63 -1.89
CA LEU A 52 3.89 -14.39 -2.67
C LEU A 52 5.32 -13.85 -2.56
N ASN A 53 5.54 -12.73 -1.85
CA ASN A 53 6.78 -11.95 -1.94
C ASN A 53 7.19 -11.64 -3.40
N ALA A 54 6.20 -11.38 -4.26
CA ALA A 54 6.44 -11.07 -5.66
C ALA A 54 7.05 -9.68 -5.84
N ARG A 55 7.65 -9.44 -7.01
CA ARG A 55 8.20 -8.13 -7.37
C ARG A 55 7.08 -7.09 -7.43
N LEU A 56 7.34 -5.91 -6.85
CA LEU A 56 6.44 -4.77 -6.90
C LEU A 56 6.77 -3.87 -8.10
N THR A 57 5.72 -3.39 -8.76
CA THR A 57 5.80 -2.34 -9.77
C THR A 57 6.01 -0.99 -9.08
N LYS A 58 6.98 -0.21 -9.57
CA LYS A 58 7.26 1.13 -9.07
C LYS A 58 6.18 2.10 -9.57
N HIS A 59 5.63 2.90 -8.66
CA HIS A 59 4.73 3.98 -9.01
C HIS A 59 5.47 5.09 -9.76
N ASN A 60 4.78 5.75 -10.69
CA ASN A 60 5.28 6.93 -11.35
C ASN A 60 4.58 8.19 -10.81
N ARG A 61 5.31 9.04 -10.09
CA ARG A 61 4.76 10.30 -9.56
C ARG A 61 4.38 11.31 -10.65
N SER A 62 5.01 11.28 -11.82
CA SER A 62 4.71 12.26 -12.87
C SER A 62 3.34 12.04 -13.51
N THR A 63 2.75 10.86 -13.32
CA THR A 63 1.41 10.54 -13.82
C THR A 63 0.32 10.80 -12.80
N TYR A 64 0.68 11.28 -11.61
CA TYR A 64 -0.30 11.57 -10.58
C TYR A 64 -1.18 12.74 -11.00
N CYS A 65 -2.49 12.55 -10.88
CA CYS A 65 -3.50 13.55 -11.21
C CYS A 65 -3.44 14.05 -12.66
N LEU A 66 -2.93 13.25 -13.60
CA LEU A 66 -3.12 13.52 -15.01
C LEU A 66 -4.62 13.45 -15.36
N PRO A 67 -5.09 14.25 -16.34
CA PRO A 67 -6.46 14.15 -16.83
C PRO A 67 -6.70 12.89 -17.67
N ASP A 68 -5.64 12.19 -18.06
CA ASP A 68 -5.73 10.93 -18.78
C ASP A 68 -6.39 9.86 -17.89
N PRO A 69 -7.44 9.16 -18.36
CA PRO A 69 -8.17 8.18 -17.55
C PRO A 69 -7.45 6.84 -17.38
N ALA A 70 -6.39 6.59 -18.15
CA ALA A 70 -5.67 5.31 -18.15
C ALA A 70 -4.26 5.43 -17.60
N VAL A 71 -3.46 6.37 -18.12
CA VAL A 71 -2.01 6.44 -17.88
C VAL A 71 -1.67 6.69 -16.41
N GLY A 72 -1.04 5.71 -15.78
CA GLY A 72 -0.69 5.74 -14.36
C GLY A 72 -1.89 5.60 -13.41
N TYR A 73 -3.01 5.06 -13.90
CA TYR A 73 -4.22 4.81 -13.11
C TYR A 73 -4.75 3.39 -13.30
N THR A 74 -5.17 3.02 -14.52
CA THR A 74 -5.73 1.68 -14.83
C THR A 74 -4.81 0.80 -15.67
N ASP A 75 -3.68 1.33 -16.13
CA ASP A 75 -2.72 0.68 -17.02
C ASP A 75 -1.56 -0.05 -16.30
N TYR A 76 -1.57 -0.08 -14.96
CA TYR A 76 -0.59 -0.86 -14.20
C TYR A 76 -0.86 -2.37 -14.35
N PRO A 77 0.18 -3.20 -14.62
CA PRO A 77 -0.01 -4.61 -14.90
C PRO A 77 -0.30 -5.41 -13.63
N PHE A 78 -1.08 -6.49 -13.78
CA PHE A 78 -1.21 -7.53 -12.76
C PHE A 78 0.02 -8.43 -12.75
N LEU A 79 0.18 -9.25 -11.71
CA LEU A 79 1.28 -10.21 -11.63
C LEU A 79 1.27 -11.17 -12.83
N GLU A 80 0.08 -11.59 -13.27
CA GLU A 80 -0.13 -12.51 -14.40
C GLU A 80 0.32 -11.92 -15.74
N ASP A 81 0.23 -10.60 -15.91
CA ASP A 81 0.66 -9.90 -17.15
C ASP A 81 2.19 -9.78 -17.25
N THR A 82 2.91 -10.04 -16.15
CA THR A 82 4.37 -9.91 -16.04
C THR A 82 5.11 -11.24 -15.92
N ALA A 83 4.38 -12.36 -15.96
CA ALA A 83 4.90 -13.71 -15.84
C ALA A 83 5.52 -14.23 -17.15
#